data_AF-A0A2H0J048-F1
#
_entry.id   AF-A0A2H0J048-F1
#
_cell.length_a   1.000
_cell.length_b   1.000
_cell.length_c   1.000
_cell.angle_alpha   90.00
_cell.angle_beta   90.00
_cell.angle_gamma   90.00
#
_symmetry.space_group_name_H-M   'P 1'
#
loop_
_entity.id
_entity.type
_entity.pdbx_description
1 polymer ?
#
loop_
_entity_poly.entity_id
_entity_poly.type
_entity_poly.pdbx_seq_one_letter_code
_entity_poly.pdbx_strand_id
1 'polypeptide(L)'
;MVDKVIATPTALELIAFLKTKHGPNLLFHQSGGCAFYIGKAQYEHWKHTQLIIDVVDGNGGDFSLETPEGKGFHTRSRVFTEAELAELAALE
;
A
#
# COMPACT_ATOMS: atom_id res chain seq x y z
N MET A 1 -4.89 7.82 -15.93
CA MET A 1 -3.67 7.14 -15.47
C MET A 1 -4.02 6.27 -14.30
N VAL A 2 -3.95 4.96 -14.48
CA VAL A 2 -4.08 4.01 -13.39
C VAL A 2 -2.81 4.00 -12.52
N ASP A 3 -2.97 4.12 -11.21
CA ASP A 3 -1.85 4.07 -10.27
C ASP A 3 -1.47 2.62 -9.96
N LYS A 4 -0.16 2.31 -9.90
CA LYS A 4 0.33 0.98 -9.50
C LYS A 4 0.06 0.66 -8.03
N VAL A 5 -0.04 1.69 -7.20
CA VAL A 5 -0.31 1.58 -5.75
C VAL A 5 -1.38 2.60 -5.37
N ILE A 6 -2.44 2.16 -4.72
CA ILE A 6 -3.48 3.05 -4.17
C ILE A 6 -3.72 2.77 -2.69
N ALA A 7 -4.30 3.74 -1.98
CA ALA A 7 -4.82 3.56 -0.64
C ALA A 7 -6.35 3.72 -0.65
N THR A 8 -7.05 2.89 0.12
CA THR A 8 -8.51 3.01 0.26
C THR A 8 -8.89 4.28 1.04
N PRO A 9 -10.13 4.77 0.93
CA PRO A 9 -10.59 5.90 1.75
C PRO A 9 -10.39 5.68 3.25
N THR A 10 -10.67 4.48 3.76
CA THR A 10 -10.46 4.10 5.16
C THR A 10 -8.99 4.11 5.56
N ALA A 11 -8.08 3.69 4.66
CA ALA A 11 -6.64 3.81 4.89
C ALA A 11 -6.18 5.27 4.95
N LEU A 12 -6.69 6.13 4.06
CA LEU A 12 -6.38 7.56 4.06
C LEU A 12 -6.89 8.25 5.33
N GLU A 13 -8.08 7.90 5.80
CA GLU A 13 -8.64 8.40 7.06
C GLU A 13 -7.78 8.01 8.27
N LEU A 14 -7.35 6.75 8.34
CA LEU A 14 -6.45 6.29 9.41
C LEU A 14 -5.11 7.03 9.37
N ILE A 15 -4.53 7.24 8.19
CA ILE A 15 -3.30 8.03 8.03
C ILE A 15 -3.50 9.47 8.54
N ALA A 16 -4.61 10.12 8.19
CA ALA A 16 -4.92 11.47 8.65
C ALA A 16 -5.12 11.53 10.17
N PHE A 17 -5.79 10.52 10.74
CA PHE A 17 -5.95 10.38 12.19
C PHE A 17 -4.59 10.25 12.89
N LEU A 18 -3.72 9.34 12.43
CA LEU A 18 -2.39 9.14 13.01
C LEU A 18 -1.53 10.41 12.92
N LYS A 19 -1.57 11.12 11.79
CA LYS A 19 -0.89 12.43 11.64
C LYS A 19 -1.37 13.45 12.66
N THR A 20 -2.68 13.50 12.91
CA THR A 20 -3.27 14.42 13.89
C THR A 20 -2.86 14.05 15.31
N LYS A 21 -2.85 12.75 15.64
CA LYS A 21 -2.53 12.23 16.98
C LYS A 21 -1.04 12.37 17.33
N HIS A 22 -0.15 12.05 16.39
CA HIS A 22 1.29 12.00 16.63
C HIS A 22 2.03 13.27 16.18
N GLY A 23 1.32 14.17 15.50
CA GLY A 23 1.85 15.46 15.06
C GLY A 23 2.84 15.35 13.90
N PRO A 24 3.59 16.44 13.63
CA PRO A 24 4.40 16.57 12.42
C PRO A 24 5.64 15.66 12.37
N ASN A 25 6.00 15.01 13.48
CA ASN A 25 7.14 14.12 13.57
C ASN A 25 6.81 12.66 13.20
N LEU A 26 5.57 12.40 12.76
CA LEU A 26 5.19 11.10 12.23
C LEU A 26 5.95 10.83 10.93
N LEU A 27 6.73 9.75 10.92
CA LEU A 27 7.41 9.29 9.72
C LEU A 27 6.54 8.28 8.98
N PHE A 28 6.20 8.59 7.73
CA PHE A 28 5.76 7.58 6.78
C PHE A 28 7.00 7.10 6.01
N HIS A 29 7.42 5.87 6.25
CA HIS A 29 8.52 5.26 5.52
C HIS A 29 7.97 4.24 4.53
N GLN A 30 7.65 4.69 3.33
CA GLN A 30 7.86 3.83 2.16
C GLN A 30 9.36 3.56 2.12
N SER A 31 9.82 2.34 1.86
CA SER A 31 11.24 1.94 1.93
C SER A 31 12.14 2.61 0.87
N GLY A 32 12.13 3.94 0.78
CA GLY A 32 13.26 4.83 0.58
C GLY A 32 14.38 4.44 -0.38
N GLY A 33 14.10 3.72 -1.46
CA GLY A 33 15.12 3.24 -2.40
C GLY A 33 15.80 1.92 -2.03
N CYS A 34 15.31 1.19 -1.02
CA CYS A 34 15.69 -0.21 -0.80
C CYS A 34 14.92 -1.09 -1.80
N ALA A 35 15.65 -1.88 -2.58
CA ALA A 35 15.03 -2.85 -3.48
C ALA A 35 14.27 -3.89 -2.66
N PHE A 36 12.98 -4.08 -2.98
CA PHE A 36 12.28 -5.28 -2.56
C PHE A 36 12.69 -6.42 -3.48
N TYR A 37 13.09 -7.54 -2.87
CA TYR A 37 13.43 -8.74 -3.61
C TYR A 37 12.23 -9.67 -3.62
N ILE A 38 11.82 -10.06 -4.82
CA ILE A 38 10.78 -11.05 -5.06
C ILE A 38 11.35 -12.09 -6.02
N GLY A 39 11.07 -13.37 -5.78
CA GLY A 39 11.55 -14.44 -6.66
C GLY A 39 11.03 -14.21 -8.08
N LYS A 40 11.82 -14.48 -9.12
CA LYS A 40 11.44 -14.20 -10.52
C LYS A 40 10.06 -14.76 -10.90
N ALA A 41 9.75 -16.00 -10.52
CA ALA A 41 8.45 -16.61 -10.79
C ALA A 41 7.30 -15.87 -10.09
N GLN A 42 7.53 -15.38 -8.87
CA GLN A 42 6.56 -14.55 -8.16
C GLN A 42 6.44 -13.17 -8.82
N TYR A 43 7.55 -12.54 -9.22
CA TYR A 43 7.49 -11.26 -9.93
C TYR A 43 6.63 -11.34 -11.20
N GLU A 44 6.87 -12.35 -12.04
CA GLU A 44 6.09 -12.56 -13.27
C GLU A 44 4.59 -12.71 -13.00
N HIS A 45 4.24 -13.33 -11.87
CA HIS A 45 2.85 -13.50 -11.44
C HIS A 45 2.23 -12.23 -10.83
N TRP A 46 3.01 -11.37 -10.18
CA TRP A 46 2.47 -10.22 -9.44
C TRP A 46 2.62 -8.88 -10.16
N LYS A 47 3.49 -8.77 -11.17
CA LYS A 47 3.79 -7.51 -11.89
C LYS A 47 2.58 -6.87 -12.61
N HIS A 48 1.53 -7.64 -12.82
CA HIS A 48 0.28 -7.23 -13.47
C HIS A 48 -0.86 -7.00 -12.47
N THR A 49 -0.51 -6.67 -11.22
CA THR A 49 -1.48 -6.38 -10.16
C THR A 49 -1.34 -4.96 -9.63
N GLN A 50 -2.48 -4.35 -9.28
CA GLN A 50 -2.53 -3.11 -8.51
C GLN A 50 -2.37 -3.44 -7.04
N LEU A 51 -1.43 -2.78 -6.36
CA LEU A 51 -1.31 -2.87 -4.91
C LEU A 51 -2.32 -1.93 -4.25
N ILE A 52 -3.07 -2.43 -3.28
CA ILE A 52 -4.10 -1.68 -2.57
C ILE A 52 -3.77 -1.72 -1.09
N ILE A 53 -3.48 -0.57 -0.51
CA ILE A 53 -3.31 -0.40 0.93
C ILE A 53 -4.69 -0.16 1.54
N ASP A 54 -5.13 -1.08 2.39
CA ASP A 54 -6.39 -1.01 3.11
C ASP A 54 -6.19 -1.05 4.62
N VAL A 55 -7.28 -0.97 5.38
CA VAL A 55 -7.30 -1.10 6.83
C VAL A 55 -8.31 -2.15 7.22
N VAL A 56 -7.92 -3.01 8.16
CA VAL A 56 -8.80 -3.99 8.79
C VAL A 56 -8.77 -3.81 10.30
N ASP A 57 -9.76 -4.39 10.98
CA ASP A 57 -9.72 -4.54 12.43
C ASP A 57 -8.69 -5.59 12.82
N GLY A 58 -7.94 -5.34 13.90
CA GLY A 58 -6.93 -6.25 14.41
C GLY A 58 -5.58 -5.59 14.65
N ASN A 59 -4.53 -6.40 14.67
CA ASN A 59 -3.18 -5.93 14.98
C ASN A 59 -2.38 -5.74 13.68
N GLY A 60 -1.93 -4.52 13.39
CA GLY A 60 -1.14 -4.16 12.21
C GLY A 60 0.34 -4.59 12.26
N GLY A 61 0.74 -5.26 13.34
CA GLY A 61 2.11 -5.68 13.62
C GLY A 61 2.76 -4.83 14.70
N ASP A 62 3.85 -5.36 15.28
CA ASP A 62 4.43 -4.83 16.52
C ASP A 62 5.04 -3.43 16.41
N PHE A 63 5.38 -2.97 15.19
CA PHE A 63 6.03 -1.68 14.94
C PHE A 63 5.07 -0.58 14.46
N SER A 64 3.80 -0.90 14.20
CA SER A 64 2.87 0.05 13.57
C SER A 64 2.06 0.86 14.59
N LEU A 65 1.77 2.12 14.26
CA LEU A 65 1.17 3.07 15.21
C LEU A 65 -0.34 3.00 15.31
N GLU A 66 -1.03 2.31 14.39
CA GLU A 66 -2.47 2.05 14.45
C GLU A 66 -2.84 0.86 15.35
N THR A 67 -1.85 0.10 15.81
CA THR A 67 -2.07 -1.09 16.63
C THR A 67 -2.84 -0.78 17.93
N PRO A 68 -2.53 0.29 18.70
CA PRO A 68 -3.33 0.69 19.87
C PRO A 68 -4.78 1.07 19.57
N GLU A 69 -5.10 1.40 18.32
CA GLU A 69 -6.44 1.73 17.82
C GLU A 69 -7.23 0.48 17.43
N GLY A 70 -6.65 -0.71 17.58
CA GLY A 70 -7.26 -1.97 17.18
C GLY A 70 -7.40 -2.09 15.65
N LYS A 71 -6.53 -1.41 14.91
CA LYS A 71 -6.49 -1.44 13.44
C LYS A 71 -5.17 -2.02 12.96
N GLY A 72 -5.15 -2.42 11.69
CA GLY A 72 -3.93 -2.78 10.99
C GLY A 72 -4.01 -2.46 9.50
N PHE A 73 -2.93 -1.92 8.95
CA PHE A 73 -2.82 -1.80 7.49
C PHE A 73 -2.75 -3.19 6.85
N HIS A 74 -3.55 -3.40 5.82
CA HIS A 74 -3.65 -4.65 5.10
C HIS A 74 -3.38 -4.44 3.61
N THR A 75 -2.47 -5.23 3.06
CA THR A 75 -2.15 -5.19 1.64
C THR A 75 -3.05 -6.13 0.87
N ARG A 76 -3.81 -5.58 -0.08
CA ARG A 76 -4.61 -6.34 -1.05
C ARG A 76 -4.08 -6.11 -2.45
N SER A 77 -4.52 -6.95 -3.37
CA SER A 77 -4.20 -6.78 -4.78
C SER A 77 -5.39 -7.14 -5.66
N ARG A 78 -5.41 -6.56 -6.86
CA ARG A 78 -6.29 -6.99 -7.95
C ARG A 78 -5.49 -7.04 -9.24
N VAL A 79 -5.91 -7.89 -10.17
CA VAL A 79 -5.36 -7.93 -11.52
C VAL A 79 -5.77 -6.65 -12.26
N PHE A 80 -4.84 -6.04 -13.01
CA PHE A 80 -5.17 -4.97 -13.94
C PHE A 80 -6.00 -5.50 -15.11
N THR A 81 -6.90 -4.68 -15.60
CA THR A 81 -7.55 -4.93 -16.90
C THR A 81 -6.55 -4.73 -18.05
N GLU A 82 -6.86 -5.28 -19.22
CA GLU A 82 -6.01 -5.10 -20.42
C GLU A 82 -5.84 -3.63 -20.79
N ALA A 83 -6.88 -2.81 -20.64
CA ALA A 83 -6.84 -1.38 -20.89
C ALA A 83 -5.91 -0.65 -19.90
N GLU A 84 -5.95 -1.00 -18.61
CA GLU A 84 -5.06 -0.46 -17.58
C GLU A 84 -3.59 -0.84 -17.84
N LEU A 85 -3.33 -2.08 -18.26
CA LEU A 85 -1.98 -2.53 -18.64
C LEU A 85 -1.46 -1.77 -19.86
N ALA A 86 -2.30 -1.53 -20.87
CA ALA A 86 -1.92 -0.76 -22.05
C ALA A 86 -1.57 0.69 -21.71
N GLU A 87 -2.31 1.30 -20.77
CA GLU A 87 -2.01 2.64 -20.28
C GLU A 87 -0.66 2.68 -19.54
N LEU A 88 -0.38 1.69 -18.68
CA LEU A 88 0.89 1.60 -17.95
C LEU A 88 2.09 1.38 -18.87
N ALA A 89 1.95 0.54 -19.89
CA ALA A 89 3.02 0.28 -20.86
C ALA A 89 3.38 1.50 -21.72
N ALA A 90 2.44 2.43 -21.93
CA ALA A 90 2.69 3.66 -22.67
C ALA A 90 3.52 4.71 -21.89
N LEU A 91 3.79 4.45 -20.60
CA LEU A 91 4.54 5.34 -19.70
C LEU A 91 5.96 4.85 -19.44
N GLU A 92 6.30 3.63 -19.85
CA GLU A 92 7.61 2.99 -19.73
C GLU A 92 8.42 3.14 -21.03
#